data_AF-A0A2E4HFI5-F1
#
_entry.id   AF-A0A2E4HFI5-F1
#
_cell.length_a   1.000
_cell.length_b   1.000
_cell.length_c   1.000
_cell.angle_alpha   90.00
_cell.angle_beta   90.00
_cell.angle_gamma   90.00
#
_symmetry.space_group_name_H-M   'P 1'
#
loop_
_entity.id
_entity.type
_entity.pdbx_description
1 polymer ?
#
loop_
_entity_poly.entity_id
_entity_poly.type
_entity_poly.pdbx_seq_one_letter_code
_entity_poly.pdbx_strand_id
1 'polypeptide(L)'
;MKYVAILCVLLLTACNTDDDGVDCSTVLCASPELILQFVDAQTGEDLFVDGPLDIQDLEITDASDQLPVPFRVSQFEGQLFIFLETFVAVSTSRSYQMEVDGSFAIDFSFTAVPDNSDDCCPIVNYENLNTDAAGIEQLDGSNSYRISI
;
A
#
# COMPACT_ATOMS: atom_id res chain seq x y z
N MET A 1 -39.79 -47.10 35.89
CA MET A 1 -38.49 -46.84 35.22
C MET A 1 -38.19 -45.37 35.37
N LYS A 2 -37.07 -45.07 36.02
CA LYS A 2 -36.57 -43.73 36.32
C LYS A 2 -35.88 -43.18 35.07
N TYR A 3 -36.23 -41.97 34.63
CA TYR A 3 -35.34 -41.17 33.78
C TYR A 3 -35.26 -39.76 34.34
N VAL A 4 -34.00 -39.35 34.50
CA VAL A 4 -33.46 -38.22 35.25
C VAL A 4 -33.77 -36.93 34.51
N ALA A 5 -34.38 -35.96 35.19
CA ALA A 5 -34.43 -34.58 34.72
C ALA A 5 -33.05 -33.95 34.91
N ILE A 6 -32.34 -33.69 33.80
CA ILE A 6 -31.09 -32.93 33.83
C ILE A 6 -31.46 -31.45 33.91
N LEU A 7 -31.28 -30.89 35.10
CA LEU A 7 -31.37 -29.47 35.39
C LEU A 7 -30.09 -28.80 34.84
N CYS A 8 -30.18 -28.15 33.67
CA CYS A 8 -29.12 -27.27 33.18
C CYS A 8 -29.10 -26.01 34.06
N VAL A 9 -28.18 -25.98 35.03
CA VAL A 9 -27.84 -24.78 35.78
C VAL A 9 -27.05 -23.87 34.83
N LEU A 10 -27.74 -22.87 34.28
CA LEU A 10 -27.14 -21.72 33.62
C LEU A 10 -26.39 -20.91 34.69
N LEU A 11 -25.08 -21.18 34.82
CA LEU A 11 -24.15 -20.30 35.50
C LEU A 11 -24.04 -19.01 34.68
N LEU A 12 -24.90 -18.04 35.00
CA LEU A 12 -24.73 -16.64 34.65
C LEU A 12 -23.55 -16.10 35.47
N THR A 13 -22.33 -16.46 35.10
CA THR A 13 -21.17 -15.66 35.46
C THR A 13 -21.23 -14.41 34.60
N ALA A 14 -21.61 -13.29 35.22
CA ALA A 14 -21.44 -11.96 34.66
C ALA A 14 -19.97 -11.80 34.25
N CYS A 15 -19.69 -11.90 32.96
CA CYS A 15 -18.47 -11.34 32.40
C CYS A 15 -18.64 -9.81 32.44
N ASN A 16 -18.05 -9.19 33.46
CA ASN A 16 -17.60 -7.81 33.32
C ASN A 16 -16.45 -7.84 32.31
N THR A 17 -16.77 -7.60 31.03
CA THR A 17 -15.76 -7.21 30.04
C THR A 17 -15.75 -5.69 30.00
N ASP A 18 -15.18 -5.08 31.04
CA ASP A 18 -14.56 -3.75 30.91
C ASP A 18 -13.16 -3.97 30.32
N ASP A 19 -13.12 -4.45 29.07
CA ASP A 19 -11.89 -4.50 28.28
C ASP A 19 -12.15 -3.60 27.06
N ASP A 20 -12.01 -2.29 27.27
CA ASP A 20 -12.30 -1.24 26.29
C ASP A 20 -11.28 -1.17 25.13
N GLY A 21 -10.48 -2.24 24.93
CA GLY A 21 -9.52 -2.36 23.84
C GLY A 21 -10.03 -3.26 22.71
N VAL A 22 -9.75 -2.89 21.46
CA VAL A 22 -10.03 -3.76 20.30
C VAL A 22 -9.12 -5.00 20.35
N ASP A 23 -9.69 -6.20 20.41
CA ASP A 23 -8.93 -7.46 20.35
C ASP A 23 -8.45 -7.73 18.91
N CYS A 24 -7.18 -7.42 18.66
CA CYS A 24 -6.53 -7.60 17.36
C CYS A 24 -5.79 -8.93 17.20
N SER A 25 -5.91 -9.85 18.17
CA SER A 25 -5.11 -11.08 18.22
C SER A 25 -5.34 -12.07 17.06
N THR A 26 -6.44 -11.91 16.33
CA THR A 26 -6.83 -12.77 15.19
C THR A 26 -6.80 -12.05 13.85
N VAL A 27 -6.45 -10.76 13.82
CA VAL A 27 -6.44 -9.95 12.59
C VAL A 27 -5.11 -10.13 11.87
N LEU A 28 -5.17 -10.57 10.62
CA LEU A 28 -4.03 -10.61 9.71
C LEU A 28 -4.12 -9.39 8.79
N CYS A 29 -3.25 -8.40 9.04
CA CYS A 29 -3.20 -7.18 8.25
C CYS A 29 -2.35 -7.38 7.00
N ALA A 30 -2.81 -6.83 5.88
CA ALA A 30 -1.96 -6.62 4.72
C ALA A 30 -0.92 -5.53 5.05
N SER A 31 0.29 -5.64 4.49
CA SER A 31 1.24 -4.53 4.58
C SER A 31 0.68 -3.33 3.82
N PRO A 32 0.78 -2.11 4.37
CA PRO A 32 0.52 -0.90 3.60
C PRO A 32 1.40 -0.86 2.35
N GLU A 33 0.79 -0.49 1.24
CA GLU A 33 1.44 -0.35 -0.05
C GLU A 33 1.19 1.04 -0.62
N LEU A 34 2.17 1.53 -1.39
CA LEU A 34 2.01 2.64 -2.31
C LEU A 34 1.86 2.05 -3.71
N ILE A 35 0.80 2.44 -4.41
CA ILE A 35 0.45 1.89 -5.72
C ILE A 35 0.73 2.96 -6.78
N LEU A 36 1.51 2.62 -7.80
CA LEU A 36 1.87 3.53 -8.88
C LEU A 36 1.37 3.00 -10.22
N GLN A 37 0.89 3.90 -11.06
CA GLN A 37 0.56 3.67 -12.46
C GLN A 37 1.31 4.70 -13.30
N PHE A 38 1.86 4.28 -14.44
CA PHE A 38 2.56 5.16 -15.37
C PHE A 38 1.80 5.28 -16.69
N VAL A 39 1.50 6.50 -17.10
CA VAL A 39 0.79 6.77 -18.35
C VAL A 39 1.50 7.82 -19.20
N ASP A 40 1.29 7.77 -20.51
CA ASP A 40 1.66 8.86 -21.41
C ASP A 40 0.84 10.12 -21.11
N ALA A 41 1.50 11.27 -20.95
CA ALA A 41 0.83 12.52 -20.59
C ALA A 41 -0.10 13.08 -21.68
N GLN A 42 0.06 12.66 -22.94
CA GLN A 42 -0.73 13.15 -24.07
C GLN A 42 -1.90 12.22 -24.41
N THR A 43 -1.66 10.91 -24.40
CA THR A 43 -2.66 9.91 -24.80
C THR A 43 -3.40 9.31 -23.61
N GLY A 44 -2.78 9.29 -22.42
CA GLY A 44 -3.28 8.59 -21.25
C GLY A 44 -3.16 7.06 -21.32
N GLU A 45 -2.42 6.54 -22.30
CA GLU A 45 -2.16 5.10 -22.45
C GLU A 45 -1.17 4.61 -21.38
N ASP A 46 -1.36 3.38 -20.90
CA ASP A 46 -0.49 2.76 -19.91
C ASP A 46 0.86 2.39 -20.54
N LEU A 47 1.95 2.93 -19.98
CA LEU A 47 3.26 2.86 -20.62
C LEU A 47 3.87 1.45 -20.63
N PHE A 48 3.43 0.57 -19.72
CA PHE A 48 3.93 -0.81 -19.60
C PHE A 48 3.01 -1.84 -20.25
N VAL A 49 1.81 -1.45 -20.68
CA VAL A 49 0.86 -2.34 -21.36
C VAL A 49 0.79 -2.03 -22.85
N ASP A 50 0.48 -0.78 -23.20
CA ASP A 50 0.27 -0.33 -24.58
C ASP A 50 1.43 0.54 -25.08
N GLY A 51 2.26 1.03 -24.15
CA GLY A 51 3.39 1.90 -24.43
C GLY A 51 4.71 1.17 -24.74
N PRO A 52 5.82 1.94 -24.77
CA PRO A 52 7.11 1.43 -25.19
C PRO A 52 7.94 0.77 -24.07
N LEU A 53 7.47 0.80 -22.82
CA LEU A 53 8.25 0.33 -21.67
C LEU A 53 7.99 -1.15 -21.39
N ASP A 54 9.05 -1.89 -21.03
CA ASP A 54 8.94 -3.25 -20.51
C ASP A 54 9.06 -3.22 -18.98
N ILE A 55 8.09 -3.83 -18.29
CA ILE A 55 8.08 -3.89 -16.84
C ILE A 55 9.25 -4.71 -16.28
N GLN A 56 9.80 -5.62 -17.09
CA GLN A 56 10.95 -6.46 -16.71
C GLN A 56 12.25 -5.66 -16.63
N ASP A 57 12.29 -4.49 -17.25
CA ASP A 57 13.43 -3.58 -17.27
C ASP A 57 13.29 -2.46 -16.23
N LEU A 58 12.20 -2.44 -15.45
CA LEU A 58 12.00 -1.47 -14.38
C LEU A 58 12.85 -1.81 -13.14
N GLU A 59 13.69 -0.87 -12.75
CA GLU A 59 14.43 -0.89 -11.49
C GLU A 59 13.98 0.27 -10.61
N ILE A 60 13.80 0.00 -9.31
CA ILE A 60 13.47 1.02 -8.31
C ILE A 60 14.54 0.97 -7.24
N THR A 61 15.16 2.11 -6.95
CA THR A 61 16.22 2.23 -5.94
C THR A 61 15.90 3.33 -4.95
N ASP A 62 16.29 3.16 -3.67
CA ASP A 62 16.21 4.25 -2.70
C ASP A 62 17.35 5.24 -2.99
N ALA A 63 16.99 6.50 -3.27
CA ALA A 63 17.96 7.50 -3.68
C ALA A 63 19.00 7.80 -2.59
N SER A 64 18.71 7.50 -1.32
CA SER A 64 19.60 7.78 -0.20
C SER A 64 20.78 6.81 -0.07
N ASP A 65 20.57 5.53 -0.37
CA ASP A 65 21.57 4.48 -0.20
C ASP A 65 21.79 3.62 -1.45
N GLN A 66 21.03 3.87 -2.52
CA GLN A 66 21.08 3.18 -3.81
C GLN A 66 20.76 1.68 -3.71
N LEU A 67 20.06 1.27 -2.65
CA LEU A 67 19.61 -0.11 -2.51
C LEU A 67 18.34 -0.35 -3.34
N PRO A 68 18.21 -1.53 -3.96
CA PRO A 68 16.98 -1.90 -4.66
C PRO A 68 15.78 -1.92 -3.71
N VAL A 69 14.69 -1.32 -4.16
CA VAL A 69 13.38 -1.34 -3.49
C VAL A 69 12.55 -2.45 -4.13
N PRO A 70 12.14 -3.49 -3.36
CA PRO A 70 11.31 -4.54 -3.89
C PRO A 70 9.91 -4.01 -4.22
N PHE A 71 9.36 -4.49 -5.33
CA PHE A 71 8.01 -4.15 -5.75
C PHE A 71 7.29 -5.39 -6.29
N ARG A 72 5.96 -5.32 -6.32
CA ARG A 72 5.10 -6.27 -7.05
C ARG A 72 4.40 -5.55 -8.19
N VAL A 73 3.93 -6.33 -9.16
CA VAL A 73 3.13 -5.82 -10.26
C VAL A 73 1.82 -6.59 -10.33
N SER A 74 0.74 -5.89 -10.66
CA SER A 74 -0.55 -6.50 -10.94
C SER A 74 -1.22 -5.77 -12.09
N GLN A 75 -1.89 -6.51 -12.96
CA GLN A 75 -2.66 -5.95 -14.05
C GLN A 75 -4.15 -6.02 -13.72
N PHE A 76 -4.85 -4.90 -13.83
CA PHE A 76 -6.30 -4.81 -13.60
C PHE A 76 -6.94 -3.95 -14.69
N GLU A 77 -8.01 -4.46 -15.32
CA GLU A 77 -8.74 -3.77 -16.39
C GLU A 77 -7.86 -3.23 -17.53
N GLY A 78 -6.79 -3.95 -17.86
CA GLY A 78 -5.86 -3.56 -18.93
C GLY A 78 -4.79 -2.55 -18.50
N GLN A 79 -4.72 -2.17 -17.23
CA GLN A 79 -3.74 -1.25 -16.68
C GLN A 79 -2.76 -2.00 -15.78
N LEU A 80 -1.49 -1.59 -15.76
CA LEU A 80 -0.45 -2.17 -14.92
C LEU A 80 -0.18 -1.26 -13.73
N PHE A 81 -0.20 -1.87 -12.54
CA PHE A 81 0.03 -1.20 -11.27
C PHE A 81 1.26 -1.80 -10.58
N ILE A 82 2.11 -0.92 -10.05
CA ILE A 82 3.31 -1.26 -9.29
C ILE A 82 3.02 -1.01 -7.81
N PHE A 83 3.25 -2.02 -6.98
CA PHE A 83 2.97 -2.01 -5.55
C PHE A 83 4.29 -1.98 -4.79
N LEU A 84 4.51 -0.90 -4.06
CA LEU A 84 5.69 -0.69 -3.22
C LEU A 84 5.33 -0.91 -1.76
N GLU A 85 6.07 -1.78 -1.09
CA GLU A 85 5.91 -1.96 0.35
C GLU A 85 6.55 -0.78 1.10
N THR A 86 5.77 -0.12 1.92
CA THR A 86 6.12 1.19 2.50
C THR A 86 5.78 1.27 3.99
N PHE A 87 5.67 0.12 4.66
CA PHE A 87 5.41 0.09 6.09
C PHE A 87 6.48 0.90 6.85
N VAL A 88 6.01 1.82 7.68
CA VAL A 88 6.84 2.64 8.54
C VAL A 88 6.22 2.72 9.94
N ALA A 89 7.05 2.61 10.97
CA ALA A 89 6.60 2.78 12.36
C ALA A 89 6.57 4.25 12.80
N VAL A 90 7.28 5.12 12.08
CA VAL A 90 7.38 6.56 12.32
C VAL A 90 7.32 7.30 10.99
N SER A 91 6.86 8.56 11.02
CA SER A 91 6.86 9.39 9.81
C SER A 91 8.25 9.43 9.19
N THR A 92 8.34 9.04 7.91
CA THR A 92 9.62 8.84 7.21
C THR A 92 9.50 9.37 5.79
N SER A 93 10.40 10.28 5.40
CA SER A 93 10.55 10.71 4.02
C SER A 93 11.36 9.70 3.22
N ARG A 94 10.90 9.42 2.00
CA ARG A 94 11.54 8.51 1.04
C ARG A 94 11.73 9.24 -0.28
N SER A 95 12.74 8.83 -1.02
CA SER A 95 12.97 9.28 -2.38
C SER A 95 13.44 8.08 -3.18
N TYR A 96 12.72 7.75 -4.23
CA TYR A 96 13.00 6.62 -5.10
C TYR A 96 13.41 7.14 -6.47
N GLN A 97 14.42 6.49 -7.04
CA GLN A 97 14.77 6.63 -8.43
C GLN A 97 14.23 5.41 -9.17
N MET A 98 13.39 5.65 -10.17
CA MET A 98 12.73 4.61 -10.97
C MET A 98 13.29 4.69 -12.38
N GLU A 99 13.97 3.64 -12.82
CA GLU A 99 14.69 3.60 -14.09
C GLU A 99 14.18 2.45 -14.96
N VAL A 100 14.05 2.68 -16.27
CA VAL A 100 13.68 1.65 -17.25
C VAL A 100 14.75 1.59 -18.33
N ASP A 101 15.40 0.43 -18.47
CA ASP A 101 16.45 0.13 -19.46
C ASP A 101 17.57 1.20 -19.53
N GLY A 102 17.87 1.87 -18.41
CA GLY A 102 18.94 2.88 -18.33
C GLY A 102 18.74 4.16 -19.14
N SER A 103 17.61 4.31 -19.81
CA SER A 103 17.34 5.42 -20.73
C SER A 103 16.26 6.37 -20.23
N PHE A 104 15.42 5.87 -19.32
CA PHE A 104 14.33 6.59 -18.72
C PHE A 104 14.48 6.56 -17.20
N ALA A 105 14.46 7.71 -16.54
CA ALA A 105 14.54 7.80 -15.09
C ALA A 105 13.54 8.84 -14.57
N ILE A 106 12.88 8.51 -13.46
CA ILE A 106 12.02 9.40 -12.67
C ILE A 106 12.50 9.42 -11.24
N ASP A 107 12.59 10.62 -10.68
CA ASP A 107 12.69 10.81 -9.25
C ASP A 107 11.28 10.97 -8.65
N PHE A 108 11.01 10.19 -7.61
CA PHE A 108 9.73 10.21 -6.90
C PHE A 108 9.96 10.26 -5.40
N SER A 109 9.46 11.31 -4.74
CA SER A 109 9.64 11.51 -3.31
C SER A 109 8.31 11.69 -2.61
N PHE A 110 8.24 11.24 -1.36
CA PHE A 110 7.05 11.33 -0.52
C PHE A 110 7.43 11.23 0.96
N THR A 111 6.47 11.53 1.83
CA THR A 111 6.55 11.26 3.26
C THR A 111 5.48 10.27 3.65
N ALA A 112 5.90 9.09 4.10
CA ALA A 112 5.02 8.08 4.66
C ALA A 112 4.72 8.43 6.11
N VAL A 113 3.44 8.62 6.45
CA VAL A 113 2.97 8.98 7.78
C VAL A 113 2.13 7.82 8.31
N PRO A 114 2.55 7.12 9.38
CA PRO A 114 1.72 6.10 9.98
C PRO A 114 0.47 6.74 10.57
N ASP A 115 -0.69 6.22 10.21
CA ASP A 115 -1.96 6.53 10.84
C ASP A 115 -2.25 5.46 11.88
N ASN A 116 -2.20 5.89 13.14
CA ASN A 116 -2.46 5.05 14.29
C ASN A 116 -3.85 5.37 14.86
N SER A 117 -4.86 5.52 14.00
CA SER A 117 -6.24 5.32 14.45
C SER A 117 -6.29 3.98 15.19
N ASP A 118 -7.15 3.85 16.21
CA ASP A 118 -7.25 2.69 17.12
C ASP A 118 -7.76 1.40 16.42
N ASP A 119 -7.28 1.12 15.21
CA ASP A 119 -7.58 -0.01 14.36
C ASP A 119 -6.50 -1.07 14.47
N CYS A 120 -6.91 -2.32 14.24
CA CYS A 120 -6.00 -3.46 14.30
C CYS A 120 -4.94 -3.49 13.20
N CYS A 121 -5.10 -2.68 12.15
CA CYS A 121 -4.20 -2.65 11.02
C CYS A 121 -3.57 -1.28 10.85
N PRO A 122 -2.23 -1.21 10.78
CA PRO A 122 -1.56 0.05 10.51
C PRO A 122 -1.95 0.53 9.12
N ILE A 123 -2.31 1.81 9.03
CA ILE A 123 -2.50 2.50 7.77
C ILE A 123 -1.29 3.43 7.57
N VAL A 124 -0.88 3.62 6.32
CA VAL A 124 0.13 4.62 5.96
C VAL A 124 -0.50 5.59 4.99
N ASN A 125 -0.46 6.87 5.35
CA ASN A 125 -0.82 7.98 4.50
C ASN A 125 0.44 8.52 3.83
N TYR A 126 0.30 9.08 2.62
CA TYR A 126 1.41 9.67 1.89
C TYR A 126 1.19 11.16 1.70
N GLU A 127 2.18 11.94 2.10
CA GLU A 127 2.17 13.39 2.02
C GLU A 127 3.37 13.90 1.24
N ASN A 128 3.30 15.16 0.80
CA ASN A 128 4.40 15.85 0.11
C ASN A 128 4.93 15.06 -1.09
N LEU A 129 4.02 14.42 -1.84
CA LEU A 129 4.39 13.71 -3.05
C LEU A 129 4.93 14.70 -4.08
N ASN A 130 6.06 14.35 -4.66
CA ASN A 130 6.70 15.14 -5.69
C ASN A 130 7.41 14.22 -6.68
N THR A 131 7.39 14.62 -7.95
CA THR A 131 8.05 13.93 -9.04
C THR A 131 8.56 14.93 -10.07
N ASP A 132 9.58 14.57 -10.82
CA ASP A 132 10.07 15.31 -11.98
C ASP A 132 9.33 14.96 -13.28
N ALA A 133 8.37 14.04 -13.23
CA ALA A 133 7.46 13.72 -14.33
C ALA A 133 6.50 14.88 -14.67
N ALA A 134 5.79 14.76 -15.80
CA ALA A 134 4.89 15.81 -16.29
C ALA A 134 3.68 16.05 -15.39
N GLY A 135 3.22 15.03 -14.65
CA GLY A 135 2.12 15.17 -13.71
C GLY A 135 2.00 14.00 -12.73
N ILE A 136 1.31 14.26 -11.62
CA ILE A 136 0.91 13.24 -10.65
C ILE A 136 -0.51 13.51 -10.17
N GLU A 137 -1.34 12.47 -10.14
CA GLU A 137 -2.70 12.51 -9.59
C GLU A 137 -2.97 11.31 -8.68
N GLN A 138 -3.73 11.54 -7.60
CA GLN A 138 -4.18 10.47 -6.72
C GLN A 138 -5.48 9.87 -7.25
N LEU A 139 -5.56 8.54 -7.29
CA LEU A 139 -6.73 7.80 -7.73
C LEU A 139 -7.66 7.51 -6.55
N ASP A 140 -8.91 7.98 -6.63
CA ASP A 140 -10.04 7.66 -5.76
C ASP A 140 -9.78 7.72 -4.24
N GLY A 141 -8.98 8.69 -3.77
CA GLY A 141 -8.67 8.85 -2.34
C GLY A 141 -7.95 7.65 -1.72
N SER A 142 -7.37 6.78 -2.55
CA SER A 142 -6.61 5.61 -2.16
C SER A 142 -5.11 5.91 -2.15
N ASN A 143 -4.31 4.94 -1.73
CA ASN A 143 -2.85 4.98 -1.80
C ASN A 143 -2.30 4.72 -3.23
N SER A 144 -3.10 5.04 -4.24
CA SER A 144 -2.78 4.80 -5.65
C SER A 144 -2.59 6.12 -6.38
N TYR A 145 -1.53 6.21 -7.16
CA TYR A 145 -1.13 7.42 -7.87
C TYR A 145 -0.85 7.12 -9.32
N ARG A 146 -1.35 7.96 -10.21
CA ARG A 146 -1.02 7.97 -11.63
C ARG A 146 0.03 9.04 -11.88
N ILE A 147 1.14 8.62 -12.49
CA ILE A 147 2.25 9.45 -12.89
C ILE A 147 2.18 9.58 -14.42
N SER A 148 2.09 10.82 -14.89
CA SER A 148 2.04 11.16 -16.31
C SER A 148 3.42 11.60 -16.79
N ILE A 149 3.89 11.00 -17.88
CA ILE A 149 5.24 11.19 -18.44
C ILE A 149 5.15 11.88 -19.80
#